data_AF-X1PAD1-F1
#
_entry.id   AF-X1PAD1-F1
#
_cell.length_a   1.000
_cell.length_b   1.000
_cell.length_c   1.000
_cell.angle_alpha   90.00
_cell.angle_beta   90.00
_cell.angle_gamma   90.00
#
_symmetry.space_group_name_H-M   'P 1'
#
loop_
_entity.id
_entity.type
_entity.pdbx_description
1 polymer ?
#
loop_
_entity_poly.entity_id
_entity_poly.type
_entity_poly.pdbx_seq_one_letter_code
_entity_poly.pdbx_strand_id
1 'polypeptide(L)'
;FYEEWFRGKALPKGQLVRHCQAWRELPVLTKEDIQTERGRIAADGLQGHVHESATGGSTGEPLRFWQDDNYRRHNVVDLYRSYEMCGWRPGDRVVHAWGADLDAADHVGARAVLTDRLLHNRLFINTFGMERCKIPEHAHRIADFKPELVVGYASSLDLFAEVIRHANIDIKPKAIQSSAETLDPRVRKRVEAAFQARVFDRYGGRECGVVAHECELHKGWHIFSNTHVVEILDDDWLPMACGTMGNIVITNLNNYAMPFVRYAVGDL
;
A
#
# COMPACT_ATOMS: atom_id res chain seq x y z
N PHE A 1 -21.53 -3.92 -15.53
CA PHE A 1 -20.81 -2.71 -15.98
C PHE A 1 -19.86 -2.98 -17.15
N TYR A 2 -18.80 -3.78 -16.97
CA TYR A 2 -17.73 -3.95 -17.97
C TYR A 2 -18.20 -4.46 -19.35
N GLU A 3 -19.23 -5.31 -19.42
CA GLU A 3 -19.80 -5.74 -20.71
C GLU A 3 -20.32 -4.57 -21.56
N GLU A 4 -20.88 -3.53 -20.92
CA GLU A 4 -21.38 -2.34 -21.60
C GLU A 4 -20.25 -1.33 -21.80
N TRP A 5 -19.39 -1.15 -20.78
CA TRP A 5 -18.27 -0.23 -20.81
C TRP A 5 -17.27 -0.54 -21.95
N PHE A 6 -17.09 -1.83 -22.25
CA PHE A 6 -16.25 -2.27 -23.36
C PHE A 6 -16.99 -2.31 -24.71
N ARG A 7 -18.34 -2.25 -24.69
CA ARG A 7 -19.17 -2.27 -25.90
C ARG A 7 -19.13 -0.90 -26.57
N GLY A 8 -18.48 -0.85 -27.74
CA GLY A 8 -18.25 0.39 -28.50
C GLY A 8 -16.76 0.72 -28.70
N LYS A 9 -15.87 0.01 -28.01
CA LYS A 9 -14.40 0.17 -28.07
C LYS A 9 -13.67 -1.15 -28.39
N ALA A 10 -14.25 -1.95 -29.28
CA ALA A 10 -13.66 -3.14 -29.94
C ALA A 10 -13.73 -4.51 -29.23
N LEU A 11 -14.44 -4.69 -28.11
CA LEU A 11 -14.66 -6.04 -27.54
C LEU A 11 -16.15 -6.41 -27.47
N PRO A 12 -16.66 -7.24 -28.40
CA PRO A 12 -17.95 -7.89 -28.28
C PRO A 12 -18.01 -8.78 -27.03
N LYS A 13 -19.23 -8.95 -26.50
CA LYS A 13 -19.51 -9.81 -25.34
C LYS A 13 -18.87 -11.21 -25.51
N GLY A 14 -18.07 -11.63 -24.54
CA GLY A 14 -17.46 -12.96 -24.49
C GLY A 14 -16.10 -13.11 -25.22
N GLN A 15 -15.56 -12.06 -25.83
CA GLN A 15 -14.18 -12.09 -26.33
C GLN A 15 -13.17 -11.84 -25.20
N LEU A 16 -12.23 -12.77 -25.05
CA LEU A 16 -11.05 -12.60 -24.21
C LEU A 16 -10.10 -11.59 -24.85
N VAL A 17 -9.55 -10.67 -24.05
CA VAL A 17 -8.41 -9.85 -24.47
C VAL A 17 -7.19 -10.76 -24.59
N ARG A 18 -6.81 -11.11 -25.82
CA ARG A 18 -5.74 -12.09 -26.10
C ARG A 18 -4.40 -11.45 -26.48
N HIS A 19 -4.34 -10.13 -26.63
CA HIS A 19 -3.11 -9.42 -27.01
C HIS A 19 -3.04 -8.02 -26.40
N CYS A 20 -1.82 -7.52 -26.17
CA CYS A 20 -1.56 -6.25 -25.51
C CYS A 20 -2.15 -5.03 -26.23
N GLN A 21 -2.38 -5.11 -27.54
CA GLN A 21 -3.01 -4.01 -28.28
C GLN A 21 -4.49 -3.82 -27.90
N ALA A 22 -5.27 -4.91 -27.85
CA ALA A 22 -6.68 -4.83 -27.42
C ALA A 22 -6.80 -4.39 -25.96
N TRP A 23 -5.81 -4.69 -25.12
CA TRP A 23 -5.75 -4.18 -23.74
C TRP A 23 -5.68 -2.65 -23.70
N ARG A 24 -4.86 -2.03 -24.55
CA ARG A 24 -4.67 -0.58 -24.60
C ARG A 24 -5.90 0.18 -25.12
N GLU A 25 -6.76 -0.50 -25.88
CA GLU A 25 -8.01 0.06 -26.42
C GLU A 25 -9.14 0.10 -25.38
N LEU A 26 -9.00 -0.62 -24.26
CA LEU A 26 -9.95 -0.57 -23.16
C LEU A 26 -10.01 0.84 -22.56
N PRO A 27 -11.18 1.38 -22.22
CA PRO A 27 -11.27 2.64 -21.48
C PRO A 27 -10.60 2.54 -20.11
N VAL A 28 -10.04 3.66 -19.65
CA VAL A 28 -9.54 3.83 -18.27
C VAL A 28 -10.72 4.01 -17.32
N LEU A 29 -10.64 3.37 -16.16
CA LEU A 29 -11.59 3.49 -15.07
C LEU A 29 -11.15 4.62 -14.13
N THR A 30 -12.03 5.57 -13.84
CA THR A 30 -11.75 6.70 -12.95
C THR A 30 -12.37 6.51 -11.57
N LYS A 31 -11.94 7.32 -10.60
CA LYS A 31 -12.56 7.35 -9.25
C LYS A 31 -14.07 7.69 -9.33
N GLU A 32 -14.44 8.61 -10.22
CA GLU A 32 -15.83 9.02 -10.43
C GLU A 32 -16.69 7.88 -10.99
N ASP A 33 -16.16 7.12 -11.96
CA ASP A 33 -16.83 5.93 -12.49
C ASP A 33 -17.13 4.93 -11.38
N ILE A 34 -16.15 4.66 -10.51
CA ILE A 34 -16.32 3.71 -9.40
C ILE A 34 -17.34 4.21 -8.38
N GLN A 35 -17.35 5.52 -8.06
CA GLN A 35 -18.33 6.11 -7.15
C GLN A 35 -19.76 6.02 -7.70
N THR A 36 -19.92 6.25 -9.01
CA THR A 36 -21.24 6.29 -9.66
C THR A 36 -21.77 4.88 -9.96
N GLU A 37 -20.89 3.97 -10.39
CA GLU A 37 -21.25 2.65 -10.92
C GLU A 37 -20.90 1.51 -9.95
N ARG A 38 -20.62 1.84 -8.67
CA ARG A 38 -20.15 0.90 -7.64
C ARG A 38 -20.88 -0.44 -7.65
N GLY A 39 -22.21 -0.41 -7.60
CA GLY A 39 -23.04 -1.62 -7.57
C GLY A 39 -23.01 -2.43 -8.87
N ARG A 40 -22.76 -1.79 -10.03
CA ARG A 40 -22.70 -2.44 -11.35
C ARG A 40 -21.30 -2.98 -11.67
N ILE A 41 -20.26 -2.46 -11.03
CA ILE A 41 -18.87 -2.95 -11.13
C ILE A 41 -18.66 -4.19 -10.26
N ALA A 42 -19.35 -4.29 -9.13
CA ALA A 42 -19.34 -5.49 -8.30
C ALA A 42 -19.71 -6.75 -9.11
N ALA A 43 -19.01 -7.84 -8.85
CA ALA A 43 -19.28 -9.11 -9.51
C ALA A 43 -20.53 -9.78 -8.94
N ASP A 44 -21.38 -10.29 -9.84
CA ASP A 44 -22.55 -11.09 -9.48
C ASP A 44 -22.13 -12.51 -9.08
N GLY A 45 -22.82 -13.07 -8.07
CA GLY A 45 -22.71 -14.49 -7.72
C GLY A 45 -21.38 -14.93 -7.09
N LEU A 46 -20.58 -13.98 -6.58
CA LEU A 46 -19.34 -14.28 -5.87
C LEU A 46 -19.60 -15.21 -4.67
N GLN A 47 -18.82 -16.29 -4.57
CA GLN A 47 -18.83 -17.18 -3.41
C GLN A 47 -17.77 -16.72 -2.40
N GLY A 48 -18.15 -16.52 -1.14
CA GLY A 48 -17.22 -16.16 -0.06
C GLY A 48 -17.54 -14.81 0.59
N HIS A 49 -16.63 -14.34 1.45
CA HIS A 49 -16.80 -13.08 2.16
C HIS A 49 -16.37 -11.89 1.32
N VAL A 50 -17.17 -10.83 1.40
CA VAL A 50 -16.89 -9.53 0.79
C VAL A 50 -16.79 -8.51 1.90
N HIS A 51 -15.70 -7.74 1.87
CA HIS A 51 -15.37 -6.73 2.87
C HIS A 51 -15.49 -5.36 2.23
N GLU A 52 -16.26 -4.47 2.86
CA GLU A 52 -16.26 -3.06 2.46
C GLU A 52 -14.98 -2.38 2.96
N SER A 53 -14.37 -1.58 2.09
CA SER A 53 -13.22 -0.74 2.40
C SER A 53 -13.41 0.64 1.78
N ALA A 54 -12.62 1.60 2.25
CA ALA A 54 -12.66 2.96 1.76
C ALA A 54 -11.27 3.58 1.72
N THR A 55 -11.02 4.48 0.77
CA THR A 55 -9.77 5.26 0.72
C THR A 55 -9.69 6.23 1.88
N GLY A 56 -8.48 6.51 2.37
CA GLY A 56 -8.25 7.68 3.21
C GLY A 56 -8.39 8.95 2.36
N GLY A 57 -9.01 10.01 2.88
CA GLY A 57 -9.22 11.24 2.12
C GLY A 57 -8.92 12.49 2.94
N SER A 58 -7.86 13.22 2.57
CA SER A 58 -7.53 14.56 3.08
C SER A 58 -8.20 15.68 2.25
N THR A 59 -8.78 15.37 1.10
CA THR A 59 -9.24 16.38 0.11
C THR A 59 -10.62 16.10 -0.54
N GLY A 60 -11.35 15.04 -0.16
CA GLY A 60 -12.69 14.78 -0.71
C GLY A 60 -13.41 13.53 -0.19
N GLU A 61 -14.55 13.20 -0.79
CA GLU A 61 -15.35 12.00 -0.49
C GLU A 61 -14.49 10.72 -0.66
N PRO A 62 -14.44 9.85 0.38
CA PRO A 62 -13.76 8.56 0.30
C PRO A 62 -14.34 7.68 -0.82
N LEU A 63 -13.47 7.07 -1.62
CA LEU A 63 -13.91 6.03 -2.55
C LEU A 63 -14.21 4.77 -1.74
N ARG A 64 -15.45 4.30 -1.79
CA ARG A 64 -15.88 3.06 -1.15
C ARG A 64 -15.94 1.92 -2.17
N PHE A 65 -15.39 0.77 -1.80
CA PHE A 65 -15.26 -0.38 -2.69
C PHE A 65 -15.30 -1.68 -1.89
N TRP A 66 -15.31 -2.81 -2.60
CA TRP A 66 -15.41 -4.13 -2.00
C TRP A 66 -14.22 -5.00 -2.36
N GLN A 67 -13.76 -5.79 -1.39
CA GLN A 67 -12.64 -6.71 -1.53
C GLN A 67 -13.03 -8.08 -1.02
N ASP A 68 -12.68 -9.13 -1.77
CA ASP A 68 -12.88 -10.51 -1.32
C ASP A 68 -11.70 -11.04 -0.49
N ASP A 69 -11.87 -12.25 0.04
CA ASP A 69 -10.82 -12.96 0.77
C ASP A 69 -9.60 -13.27 -0.11
N ASN A 70 -9.77 -13.42 -1.42
CA ASN A 70 -8.66 -13.71 -2.33
C ASN A 70 -7.70 -12.51 -2.41
N TYR A 71 -8.24 -11.31 -2.57
CA TYR A 71 -7.51 -10.06 -2.49
C TYR A 71 -6.77 -9.94 -1.15
N ARG A 72 -7.47 -10.13 -0.02
CA ARG A 72 -6.85 -9.98 1.31
C ARG A 72 -5.67 -10.94 1.51
N ARG A 73 -5.80 -12.19 1.08
CA ARG A 73 -4.72 -13.19 1.17
C ARG A 73 -3.51 -12.79 0.33
N HIS A 74 -3.71 -12.40 -0.92
CA HIS A 74 -2.60 -11.97 -1.78
C HIS A 74 -1.95 -10.69 -1.26
N ASN A 75 -2.72 -9.74 -0.75
CA ASN A 75 -2.16 -8.52 -0.16
C ASN A 75 -1.27 -8.82 1.06
N VAL A 76 -1.63 -9.82 1.88
CA VAL A 76 -0.75 -10.27 2.99
C VAL A 76 0.54 -10.92 2.46
N VAL A 77 0.44 -11.74 1.40
CA VAL A 77 1.62 -12.34 0.76
C VAL A 77 2.55 -11.26 0.20
N ASP A 78 2.01 -10.28 -0.54
CA ASP A 78 2.77 -9.18 -1.11
C ASP A 78 3.36 -8.27 -0.01
N LEU A 79 2.64 -8.06 1.10
CA LEU A 79 3.16 -7.36 2.28
C LEU A 79 4.37 -8.09 2.88
N TYR A 80 4.29 -9.40 3.08
CA TYR A 80 5.42 -10.17 3.63
C TYR A 80 6.58 -10.27 2.65
N ARG A 81 6.31 -10.36 1.35
CA ARG A 81 7.34 -10.23 0.32
C ARG A 81 8.06 -8.89 0.42
N SER A 82 7.33 -7.79 0.66
CA SER A 82 7.93 -6.47 0.86
C SER A 82 8.85 -6.43 2.10
N TYR A 83 8.48 -7.15 3.17
CA TYR A 83 9.31 -7.26 4.37
C TYR A 83 10.57 -8.07 4.09
N GLU A 84 10.45 -9.20 3.38
CA GLU A 84 11.59 -10.03 3.00
C GLU A 84 12.59 -9.29 2.11
N MET A 85 12.11 -8.39 1.25
CA MET A 85 12.94 -7.49 0.44
C MET A 85 13.72 -6.46 1.28
N CYS A 86 13.31 -6.22 2.52
CA CYS A 86 14.05 -5.43 3.52
C CYS A 86 14.97 -6.32 4.39
N GLY A 87 15.08 -7.62 4.11
CA GLY A 87 15.87 -8.57 4.88
C GLY A 87 15.17 -9.16 6.11
N TRP A 88 13.89 -8.83 6.34
CA TRP A 88 13.08 -9.44 7.41
C TRP A 88 12.81 -10.92 7.11
N ARG A 89 12.68 -11.74 8.15
CA ARG A 89 12.29 -13.16 8.04
C ARG A 89 11.15 -13.49 8.99
N PRO A 90 10.31 -14.50 8.70
CA PRO A 90 9.29 -14.96 9.64
C PRO A 90 9.87 -15.21 11.05
N GLY A 91 9.31 -14.53 12.05
CA GLY A 91 9.79 -14.55 13.43
C GLY A 91 10.62 -13.32 13.83
N ASP A 92 11.16 -12.57 12.88
CA ASP A 92 11.82 -11.28 13.15
C ASP A 92 10.81 -10.27 13.72
N ARG A 93 11.27 -9.47 14.68
CA ARG A 93 10.42 -8.46 15.33
C ARG A 93 10.13 -7.30 14.38
N VAL A 94 8.86 -6.92 14.24
CA VAL A 94 8.45 -5.81 13.38
C VAL A 94 7.66 -4.76 14.16
N VAL A 95 7.99 -3.49 13.96
CA VAL A 95 7.22 -2.36 14.48
C VAL A 95 6.40 -1.74 13.36
N HIS A 96 5.12 -1.49 13.62
CA HIS A 96 4.25 -0.72 12.73
C HIS A 96 3.95 0.63 13.40
N ALA A 97 4.59 1.69 12.93
CA ALA A 97 4.28 3.07 13.25
C ALA A 97 3.24 3.59 12.23
N TRP A 98 1.99 3.15 12.42
CA TRP A 98 0.91 3.25 11.43
C TRP A 98 -0.38 3.72 12.09
N GLY A 99 -1.31 4.28 11.33
CA GLY A 99 -2.42 5.01 11.93
C GLY A 99 -3.46 5.46 10.92
N ALA A 100 -4.06 4.53 10.19
CA ALA A 100 -5.39 4.78 9.65
C ALA A 100 -6.40 4.25 10.66
N ASP A 101 -7.42 5.03 11.06
CA ASP A 101 -8.37 4.66 12.12
C ASP A 101 -8.98 3.26 11.92
N LEU A 102 -9.24 2.86 10.67
CA LEU A 102 -9.71 1.54 10.28
C LEU A 102 -8.69 0.42 10.58
N ASP A 103 -7.40 0.67 10.38
CA ASP A 103 -6.34 -0.32 10.62
C ASP A 103 -5.94 -0.36 12.10
N ALA A 104 -6.00 0.79 12.78
CA ALA A 104 -5.70 0.86 14.21
C ALA A 104 -6.72 0.08 15.04
N ALA A 105 -8.00 0.06 14.64
CA ALA A 105 -9.06 -0.68 15.33
C ALA A 105 -8.78 -2.19 15.41
N ASP A 106 -8.16 -2.78 14.37
CA ASP A 106 -7.82 -4.22 14.32
C ASP A 106 -6.73 -4.62 15.33
N HIS A 107 -5.96 -3.64 15.82
CA HIS A 107 -4.86 -3.83 16.76
C HIS A 107 -5.22 -3.39 18.20
N VAL A 108 -6.48 -3.02 18.45
CA VAL A 108 -6.96 -2.58 19.75
C VAL A 108 -7.68 -3.73 20.47
N GLY A 109 -7.24 -4.00 21.71
CA GLY A 109 -7.85 -5.01 22.59
C GLY A 109 -6.88 -6.13 22.97
N ALA A 110 -7.07 -6.69 24.18
CA ALA A 110 -6.12 -7.63 24.78
C ALA A 110 -5.84 -8.86 23.91
N ARG A 111 -6.83 -9.39 23.18
CA ARG A 111 -6.65 -10.51 22.25
C ARG A 111 -5.83 -10.13 21.02
N ALA A 112 -6.11 -9.00 20.38
CA ALA A 112 -5.37 -8.54 19.20
C ALA A 112 -3.90 -8.25 19.55
N VAL A 113 -3.66 -7.53 20.65
CA VAL A 113 -2.32 -7.25 21.18
C VAL A 113 -1.57 -8.54 21.54
N LEU A 114 -2.25 -9.52 22.13
CA LEU A 114 -1.65 -10.81 22.45
C LEU A 114 -1.29 -11.59 21.19
N THR A 115 -2.18 -11.62 20.18
CA THR A 115 -1.94 -12.25 18.87
C THR A 115 -0.74 -11.60 18.18
N ASP A 116 -0.69 -10.27 18.11
CA ASP A 116 0.43 -9.55 17.51
C ASP A 116 1.75 -9.85 18.21
N ARG A 117 1.73 -9.87 19.54
CA ARG A 117 2.94 -10.12 20.33
C ARG A 117 3.40 -11.57 20.28
N LEU A 118 2.49 -12.55 20.41
CA LEU A 118 2.85 -13.96 20.57
C LEU A 118 2.92 -14.72 19.25
N LEU A 119 2.14 -14.35 18.25
CA LEU A 119 2.11 -15.06 16.96
C LEU A 119 2.87 -14.31 15.86
N HIS A 120 2.89 -12.98 15.91
CA HIS A 120 3.48 -12.17 14.83
C HIS A 120 4.75 -11.42 15.20
N ASN A 121 5.22 -11.50 16.45
CA ASN A 121 6.33 -10.69 16.96
C ASN A 121 6.24 -9.22 16.52
N ARG A 122 5.05 -8.64 16.67
CA ARG A 122 4.71 -7.30 16.18
C ARG A 122 4.42 -6.35 17.33
N LEU A 123 4.91 -5.12 17.20
CA LEU A 123 4.54 -3.98 18.03
C LEU A 123 3.85 -2.92 17.17
N PHE A 124 2.57 -2.67 17.42
CA PHE A 124 1.81 -1.61 16.75
C PHE A 124 1.86 -0.32 17.58
N ILE A 125 2.13 0.79 16.92
CA ILE A 125 2.16 2.14 17.48
C ILE A 125 1.27 3.01 16.61
N ASN A 126 0.12 3.42 17.17
CA ASN A 126 -0.79 4.32 16.48
C ASN A 126 -0.17 5.72 16.40
N THR A 127 0.22 6.13 15.20
CA THR A 127 0.78 7.47 14.94
C THR A 127 -0.27 8.49 14.48
N PHE A 128 -1.51 8.07 14.24
CA PHE A 128 -2.60 8.97 13.88
C PHE A 128 -2.97 9.89 15.04
N GLY A 129 -2.99 11.20 14.79
CA GLY A 129 -3.31 12.18 15.82
C GLY A 129 -2.42 12.10 17.06
N MET A 130 -1.24 11.47 16.97
CA MET A 130 -0.35 11.29 18.11
C MET A 130 0.15 12.66 18.59
N GLU A 131 -0.11 12.94 19.86
CA GLU A 131 0.46 14.11 20.53
C GLU A 131 1.99 14.00 20.58
N ARG A 132 2.70 15.07 20.18
CA ARG A 132 4.17 15.07 20.13
C ARG A 132 4.83 14.72 21.46
N CYS A 133 4.19 15.02 22.59
CA CYS A 133 4.72 14.68 23.92
C CYS A 133 4.82 13.16 24.18
N LYS A 134 4.08 12.32 23.43
CA LYS A 134 4.06 10.85 23.60
C LYS A 134 5.11 10.14 22.74
N ILE A 135 5.69 10.81 21.73
CA ILE A 135 6.69 10.20 20.85
C ILE A 135 7.90 9.66 21.64
N PRO A 136 8.47 10.38 22.64
CA PRO A 136 9.57 9.85 23.43
C PRO A 136 9.23 8.55 24.16
N GLU A 137 8.03 8.44 24.74
CA GLU A 137 7.56 7.21 25.38
C GLU A 137 7.51 6.05 24.36
N HIS A 138 6.93 6.30 23.19
CA HIS A 138 6.87 5.31 22.12
C HIS A 138 8.26 4.93 21.60
N ALA A 139 9.19 5.89 21.48
CA ALA A 139 10.56 5.62 21.07
C ALA A 139 11.27 4.66 22.04
N HIS A 140 11.11 4.86 23.36
CA HIS A 140 11.65 3.92 24.36
C HIS A 140 11.01 2.53 24.23
N ARG A 141 9.69 2.46 24.00
CA ARG A 141 9.01 1.17 23.76
C ARG A 141 9.54 0.45 22.52
N ILE A 142 9.84 1.17 21.45
CA ILE A 142 10.47 0.61 20.24
C ILE A 142 11.88 0.11 20.58
N ALA A 143 12.67 0.89 21.32
CA ALA A 143 14.02 0.52 21.73
C ALA A 143 14.03 -0.77 22.58
N ASP A 144 13.13 -0.87 23.56
CA ASP A 144 12.97 -2.06 24.40
C ASP A 144 12.54 -3.29 23.59
N PHE A 145 11.70 -3.08 22.58
CA PHE A 145 11.23 -4.13 21.70
C PHE A 145 12.30 -4.63 20.74
N LYS A 146 13.32 -3.82 20.41
CA LYS A 146 14.46 -4.17 19.54
C LYS A 146 14.00 -4.75 18.19
N PRO A 147 13.26 -4.00 17.36
CA PRO A 147 12.76 -4.50 16.09
C PRO A 147 13.88 -4.77 15.10
N GLU A 148 13.65 -5.75 14.24
CA GLU A 148 14.46 -6.01 13.04
C GLU A 148 13.98 -5.16 11.86
N LEU A 149 12.69 -4.81 11.83
CA LEU A 149 12.07 -3.95 10.81
C LEU A 149 11.16 -2.92 11.47
N VAL A 150 11.23 -1.67 11.02
CA VAL A 150 10.28 -0.60 11.36
C VAL A 150 9.53 -0.17 10.11
N VAL A 151 8.20 -0.24 10.13
CA VAL A 151 7.33 0.14 9.01
C VAL A 151 6.48 1.33 9.41
N GLY A 152 6.39 2.37 8.59
CA GLY A 152 5.60 3.55 8.92
C GLY A 152 5.41 4.52 7.76
N TYR A 153 4.61 5.56 8.00
CA TYR A 153 4.53 6.72 7.11
C TYR A 153 5.84 7.51 7.14
N ALA A 154 6.20 8.16 6.03
CA ALA A 154 7.40 9.00 5.96
C ALA A 154 7.41 10.07 7.05
N SER A 155 6.26 10.73 7.28
CA SER A 155 6.04 11.72 8.33
C SER A 155 6.23 11.17 9.74
N SER A 156 5.71 9.98 10.01
CA SER A 156 5.83 9.29 11.31
C SER A 156 7.28 8.88 11.59
N LEU A 157 7.97 8.34 10.58
CA LEU A 157 9.37 7.95 10.69
C LEU A 157 10.27 9.16 10.95
N ASP A 158 10.04 10.29 10.27
CA ASP A 158 10.79 11.53 10.48
C ASP A 158 10.62 12.08 11.91
N LEU A 159 9.40 11.98 12.43
CA LEU A 159 9.06 12.40 13.78
C LEU A 159 9.80 11.57 14.84
N PHE A 160 9.87 10.24 14.66
CA PHE A 160 10.70 9.38 15.51
C PHE A 160 12.19 9.69 15.35
N ALA A 161 12.66 9.95 14.12
CA ALA A 161 14.06 10.28 13.84
C ALA A 161 14.51 11.56 14.54
N GLU A 162 13.64 12.57 14.67
CA GLU A 162 13.90 13.77 15.46
C GLU A 162 14.14 13.43 16.93
N VAL A 163 13.23 12.67 17.55
CA VAL A 163 13.28 12.28 18.96
C VAL A 163 14.48 11.38 19.27
N ILE A 164 14.75 10.38 18.42
CA ILE A 164 15.89 9.47 18.56
C ILE A 164 17.20 10.24 18.65
N ARG A 165 17.39 11.24 17.77
CA ARG A 165 18.60 12.08 17.77
C ARG A 165 18.67 13.00 18.98
N HIS A 166 17.56 13.63 19.37
CA HIS A 166 17.53 14.59 20.48
C HIS A 166 17.68 13.92 21.85
N ALA A 167 17.03 12.78 22.05
CA ALA A 167 17.03 12.03 23.30
C ALA A 167 18.13 10.95 23.36
N ASN A 168 18.91 10.78 22.29
CA ASN A 168 19.97 9.78 22.16
C ASN A 168 19.49 8.35 22.48
N ILE A 169 18.32 7.99 21.95
CA ILE A 169 17.71 6.66 22.12
C ILE A 169 18.28 5.73 21.06
N ASP A 170 18.70 4.53 21.45
CA ASP A 170 19.30 3.59 20.51
C ASP A 170 18.26 2.64 19.88
N ILE A 171 18.00 2.81 18.58
CA ILE A 171 17.08 1.97 17.80
C ILE A 171 17.71 1.65 16.45
N LYS A 172 18.26 0.44 16.31
CA LYS A 172 18.97 0.00 15.11
C LYS A 172 18.34 -1.24 14.48
N PRO A 173 17.24 -1.10 13.73
CA PRO A 173 16.68 -2.22 12.98
C PRO A 173 17.61 -2.59 11.81
N LYS A 174 17.42 -3.77 11.21
CA LYS A 174 18.09 -4.14 9.96
C LYS A 174 17.69 -3.20 8.82
N ALA A 175 16.42 -2.79 8.79
CA ALA A 175 15.85 -1.94 7.77
C ALA A 175 14.63 -1.16 8.28
N ILE A 176 14.27 -0.14 7.51
CA ILE A 176 13.06 0.66 7.69
C ILE A 176 12.29 0.62 6.38
N GLN A 177 10.96 0.54 6.46
CA GLN A 177 10.10 0.61 5.30
C GLN A 177 9.13 1.78 5.40
N SER A 178 9.25 2.72 4.47
CA SER A 178 8.33 3.84 4.30
C SER A 178 7.22 3.46 3.34
N SER A 179 6.00 3.94 3.56
CA SER A 179 4.88 3.73 2.63
C SER A 179 3.74 4.71 2.88
N ALA A 180 2.78 4.74 1.94
CA ALA A 180 1.53 5.52 1.98
C ALA A 180 1.68 7.06 1.99
N GLU A 181 2.90 7.57 1.88
CA GLU A 181 3.22 8.98 1.65
C GLU A 181 4.47 9.06 0.75
N THR A 182 4.64 10.17 0.04
CA THR A 182 5.86 10.43 -0.72
C THR A 182 7.06 10.53 0.22
N LEU A 183 8.08 9.69 0.01
CA LEU A 183 9.32 9.73 0.77
C LEU A 183 10.27 10.79 0.21
N ASP A 184 10.28 11.99 0.80
CA ASP A 184 11.23 13.03 0.44
C ASP A 184 12.70 12.58 0.70
N PRO A 185 13.64 12.81 -0.23
CA PRO A 185 15.03 12.40 -0.06
C PRO A 185 15.73 12.96 1.18
N ARG A 186 15.31 14.13 1.69
CA ARG A 186 15.83 14.72 2.93
C ARG A 186 15.26 14.00 4.15
N VAL A 187 13.97 13.62 4.11
CA VAL A 187 13.35 12.78 5.17
C VAL A 187 14.07 11.45 5.23
N ARG A 188 14.25 10.76 4.09
CA ARG A 188 15.01 9.51 4.00
C ARG A 188 16.36 9.62 4.71
N LYS A 189 17.18 10.61 4.36
CA LYS A 189 18.51 10.81 4.98
C LYS A 189 18.45 11.04 6.48
N ARG A 190 17.45 11.80 6.98
CA ARG A 190 17.29 12.02 8.43
C ARG A 190 16.92 10.74 9.16
N VAL A 191 16.00 9.97 8.60
CA VAL A 191 15.56 8.68 9.16
C VAL A 191 16.72 7.68 9.15
N GLU A 192 17.44 7.53 8.04
CA GLU A 192 18.59 6.63 7.94
C GLU A 192 19.69 6.98 8.95
N ALA A 193 19.98 8.27 9.12
CA ALA A 193 20.98 8.73 10.09
C ALA A 193 20.57 8.48 11.55
N ALA A 194 19.28 8.69 11.88
CA ALA A 194 18.78 8.53 13.23
C ALA A 194 18.74 7.06 13.66
N PHE A 195 18.20 6.19 12.81
CA PHE A 195 18.04 4.77 13.10
C PHE A 195 19.25 3.92 12.70
N GLN A 196 20.25 4.49 12.03
CA GLN A 196 21.43 3.77 11.53
C GLN A 196 21.09 2.56 10.65
N ALA A 197 20.02 2.68 9.87
CA ALA A 197 19.47 1.63 9.02
C ALA A 197 19.03 2.20 7.68
N ARG A 198 19.01 1.38 6.62
CA ARG A 198 18.52 1.82 5.30
C ARG A 198 17.01 1.90 5.28
N VAL A 199 16.49 2.88 4.55
CA VAL A 199 15.05 3.03 4.31
C VAL A 199 14.71 2.44 2.94
N PHE A 200 13.66 1.65 2.85
CA PHE A 200 13.10 1.13 1.62
C PHE A 200 11.73 1.77 1.39
N ASP A 201 11.43 2.15 0.16
CA ASP A 201 10.14 2.72 -0.19
C ASP A 201 9.20 1.69 -0.79
N ARG A 202 7.95 1.67 -0.32
CA ARG A 202 6.87 0.79 -0.80
C ARG A 202 5.71 1.63 -1.32
N TYR A 203 5.39 1.43 -2.58
CA TYR A 203 4.22 2.01 -3.22
C TYR A 203 3.00 1.08 -3.17
N GLY A 204 1.84 1.67 -2.86
CA GLY A 204 0.59 0.94 -2.74
C GLY A 204 -0.53 1.80 -2.17
N GLY A 205 -1.75 1.28 -2.22
CA GLY A 205 -2.96 1.96 -1.77
C GLY A 205 -3.98 0.98 -1.20
N ARG A 206 -5.08 1.47 -0.63
CA ARG A 206 -6.12 0.57 -0.09
C ARG A 206 -6.87 -0.16 -1.20
N GLU A 207 -6.99 0.50 -2.35
CA GLU A 207 -7.66 0.05 -3.57
C GLU A 207 -6.91 -1.10 -4.23
N CYS A 208 -5.58 -1.00 -4.27
CA CYS A 208 -4.73 -1.90 -5.05
C CYS A 208 -3.83 -2.80 -4.20
N GLY A 209 -3.61 -2.48 -2.92
CA GLY A 209 -2.71 -3.23 -2.05
C GLY A 209 -1.26 -2.81 -2.24
N VAL A 210 -0.32 -3.73 -1.99
CA VAL A 210 1.11 -3.50 -2.25
C VAL A 210 1.42 -3.66 -3.73
N VAL A 211 1.71 -2.55 -4.42
CA VAL A 211 1.88 -2.52 -5.89
C VAL A 211 3.35 -2.69 -6.28
N ALA A 212 4.25 -1.99 -5.56
CA ALA A 212 5.68 -2.00 -5.90
C ALA A 212 6.55 -1.74 -4.68
N HIS A 213 7.81 -2.19 -4.75
CA HIS A 213 8.77 -2.05 -3.66
C HIS A 213 10.19 -1.79 -4.16
N GLU A 214 10.93 -0.95 -3.44
CA GLU A 214 12.33 -0.65 -3.70
C GLU A 214 13.22 -1.87 -3.40
N CYS A 215 14.28 -2.10 -4.16
CA CYS A 215 15.28 -3.11 -3.80
C CYS A 215 16.53 -2.47 -3.21
N GLU A 216 17.47 -3.33 -2.82
CA GLU A 216 18.80 -3.02 -2.33
C GLU A 216 19.61 -2.01 -3.17
N LEU A 217 19.28 -1.87 -4.46
CA LEU A 217 19.94 -0.93 -5.36
C LEU A 217 19.46 0.52 -5.20
N HIS A 218 18.30 0.73 -4.56
CA HIS A 218 17.68 2.06 -4.38
C HIS A 218 17.56 2.87 -5.69
N LYS A 219 17.11 2.20 -6.77
CA LYS A 219 16.96 2.77 -8.12
C LYS A 219 15.55 2.56 -8.66
N GLY A 220 14.56 3.03 -7.91
CA GLY A 220 13.14 2.88 -8.23
C GLY A 220 12.53 1.58 -7.67
N TRP A 221 11.30 1.29 -8.09
CA TRP A 221 10.50 0.19 -7.56
C TRP A 221 10.43 -1.00 -8.52
N HIS A 222 10.41 -2.20 -7.96
CA HIS A 222 9.97 -3.41 -8.64
C HIS A 222 8.46 -3.56 -8.48
N ILE A 223 7.74 -3.59 -9.61
CA ILE A 223 6.31 -3.85 -9.65
C ILE A 223 6.04 -5.32 -9.32
N PHE A 224 5.06 -5.59 -8.49
CA PHE A 224 4.59 -6.94 -8.18
C PHE A 224 3.66 -7.45 -9.28
N SER A 225 4.25 -7.79 -10.43
CA SER A 225 3.53 -8.18 -11.65
C SER A 225 2.72 -9.49 -11.54
N ASN A 226 2.85 -10.22 -10.42
CA ASN A 226 2.03 -11.39 -10.10
C ASN A 226 0.60 -11.01 -9.70
N THR A 227 0.39 -9.79 -9.19
CA THR A 227 -0.90 -9.32 -8.66
C THR A 227 -1.37 -8.02 -9.32
N HIS A 228 -0.52 -7.36 -10.11
CA HIS A 228 -0.83 -6.09 -10.76
C HIS A 228 -0.37 -6.03 -12.21
N VAL A 229 -1.15 -5.34 -13.04
CA VAL A 229 -0.67 -4.73 -14.29
C VAL A 229 -0.58 -3.23 -14.03
N VAL A 230 0.58 -2.63 -14.31
CA VAL A 230 0.81 -1.19 -14.17
C VAL A 230 1.15 -0.60 -15.52
N GLU A 231 0.47 0.50 -15.86
CA GLU A 231 0.66 1.29 -17.07
C GLU A 231 1.00 2.73 -16.70
N ILE A 232 1.80 3.39 -17.53
CA ILE A 232 2.10 4.82 -17.44
C ILE A 232 1.53 5.47 -18.69
N LEU A 233 0.55 6.34 -18.52
CA LEU A 233 -0.21 6.95 -19.62
C LEU A 233 -0.10 8.48 -19.59
N ASP A 234 -0.27 9.14 -20.73
CA ASP A 234 -0.44 10.60 -20.77
C ASP A 234 -1.87 11.02 -20.34
N ASP A 235 -2.16 12.31 -20.47
CA ASP A 235 -3.47 12.89 -20.14
C ASP A 235 -4.59 12.48 -21.13
N ASP A 236 -4.21 11.96 -22.31
CA ASP A 236 -5.10 11.40 -23.33
C ASP A 236 -5.26 9.87 -23.18
N TRP A 237 -4.74 9.28 -22.10
CA TRP A 237 -4.73 7.85 -21.78
C TRP A 237 -3.97 6.96 -22.78
N LEU A 238 -2.96 7.52 -23.45
CA LEU A 238 -2.09 6.81 -24.38
C LEU A 238 -0.79 6.35 -23.70
N PRO A 239 -0.24 5.19 -24.08
CA PRO A 239 0.99 4.66 -23.47
C PRO A 239 2.18 5.58 -23.66
N MET A 240 2.89 5.83 -22.56
CA MET A 240 4.12 6.61 -22.56
C MET A 240 5.37 5.75 -22.79
N ALA A 241 6.44 6.39 -23.26
CA ALA A 241 7.74 5.73 -23.42
C ALA A 241 8.39 5.42 -22.04
N CYS A 242 9.28 4.43 -21.99
CA CYS A 242 10.02 4.18 -20.75
C CYS A 242 10.86 5.40 -20.36
N GLY A 243 10.76 5.81 -19.08
CA GLY A 243 11.51 6.93 -18.53
C GLY A 243 10.81 8.30 -18.61
N THR A 244 9.60 8.36 -19.16
CA THR A 244 8.77 9.57 -19.13
C THR A 244 7.71 9.48 -18.02
N MET A 245 7.47 10.60 -17.36
CA MET A 245 6.42 10.74 -16.32
C MET A 245 5.03 10.70 -16.95
N GLY A 246 4.05 10.16 -16.23
CA GLY A 246 2.67 10.06 -16.69
C GLY A 246 1.77 9.42 -15.63
N ASN A 247 0.47 9.43 -15.87
CA ASN A 247 -0.55 8.90 -14.99
C ASN A 247 -0.33 7.40 -14.71
N ILE A 248 -0.28 7.02 -13.43
CA ILE A 248 -0.22 5.63 -13.00
C ILE A 248 -1.61 5.00 -13.13
N VAL A 249 -1.70 3.95 -13.94
CA VAL A 249 -2.94 3.19 -14.16
C VAL A 249 -2.71 1.73 -13.76
N ILE A 250 -3.60 1.19 -12.91
CA ILE A 250 -3.44 -0.12 -12.28
C ILE A 250 -4.64 -1.02 -12.59
N THR A 251 -4.36 -2.26 -12.99
CA THR A 251 -5.30 -3.36 -12.88
C THR A 251 -4.87 -4.29 -11.75
N ASN A 252 -5.75 -4.51 -10.79
CA ASN A 252 -5.56 -5.54 -9.77
C ASN A 252 -6.07 -6.90 -10.29
N LEU A 253 -5.26 -7.95 -10.15
CA LEU A 253 -5.52 -9.27 -10.72
C LEU A 253 -6.11 -10.28 -9.71
N ASN A 254 -6.39 -9.85 -8.48
CA ASN A 254 -6.74 -10.76 -7.38
C ASN A 254 -8.00 -10.35 -6.59
N ASN A 255 -8.66 -9.22 -6.90
CA ASN A 255 -9.96 -8.87 -6.36
C ASN A 255 -11.08 -9.25 -7.34
N TYR A 256 -11.79 -10.33 -7.04
CA TYR A 256 -12.93 -10.77 -7.85
C TYR A 256 -14.26 -10.17 -7.39
N ALA A 257 -14.36 -9.67 -6.15
CA ALA A 257 -15.58 -8.99 -5.68
C ALA A 257 -15.89 -7.72 -6.46
N MET A 258 -14.88 -6.90 -6.73
CA MET A 258 -15.02 -5.64 -7.44
C MET A 258 -13.74 -5.36 -8.24
N PRO A 259 -13.54 -6.04 -9.38
CA PRO A 259 -12.30 -5.94 -10.13
C PRO A 259 -12.13 -4.51 -10.66
N PHE A 260 -10.97 -3.92 -10.44
CA PHE A 260 -10.59 -2.64 -11.02
C PHE A 260 -9.70 -2.91 -12.23
N VAL A 261 -10.19 -2.55 -13.42
CA VAL A 261 -9.52 -2.75 -14.70
C VAL A 261 -9.12 -1.40 -15.26
N ARG A 262 -7.81 -1.19 -15.46
CA ARG A 262 -7.20 0.07 -15.89
C ARG A 262 -7.66 1.25 -15.03
N TYR A 263 -7.57 1.13 -13.71
CA TYR A 263 -7.95 2.19 -12.77
C TYR A 263 -6.87 3.27 -12.68
N ALA A 264 -7.23 4.51 -13.00
CA ALA A 264 -6.38 5.68 -12.77
C ALA A 264 -6.38 6.05 -11.29
N VAL A 265 -5.25 5.86 -10.63
CA VAL A 265 -5.11 6.07 -9.17
C VAL A 265 -4.98 7.55 -8.80
N GLY A 266 -4.60 8.40 -9.76
CA GLY A 266 -4.39 9.84 -9.58
C GLY A 266 -2.97 10.26 -9.21
N ASP A 267 -2.02 9.31 -9.21
CA ASP A 267 -0.59 9.56 -9.01
C ASP A 267 0.16 9.67 -10.36
N LEU A 268 1.32 10.34 -10.35
CA LEU A 268 2.22 10.59 -11.50
C LEU A 268 3.60 9.96 -11.32
#